data_AF-A0A8C2C2Y8-F1
#
_entry.id   AF-A0A8C2C2Y8-F1
#
_cell.length_a   1.000
_cell.length_b   1.000
_cell.length_c   1.000
_cell.angle_alpha   90.00
_cell.angle_beta   90.00
_cell.angle_gamma   90.00
#
_symmetry.space_group_name_H-M   'P 1'
#
loop_
_entity.id
_entity.type
_entity.pdbx_description
1 polymer ?
#
loop_
_entity_poly.entity_id
_entity_poly.type
_entity_poly.pdbx_seq_one_letter_code
_entity_poly.pdbx_strand_id
1 'polypeptide(L)'
;VNVSDCLCSARNEQEELEEKRELKKRLSRKLSQRPTVEELREAKILIRFSDYVEVAEAQDYDRRADKPWTRLTAADKVHLHHPELL
;
A
#
# COMPACT_ATOMS: atom_id res chain seq x y z
N VAL A 1 -19.74 -33.36 32.38
CA VAL A 1 -18.85 -32.60 31.48
C VAL A 1 -17.48 -33.25 31.53
N ASN A 2 -16.99 -33.77 30.41
CA ASN A 2 -15.87 -34.71 30.40
C ASN A 2 -14.55 -33.95 30.61
N VAL A 3 -13.72 -34.39 31.55
CA VAL A 3 -12.44 -33.72 31.92
C VAL A 3 -11.44 -33.69 30.75
N SER A 4 -11.67 -34.51 29.71
CA SER A 4 -10.82 -34.64 28.53
C SER A 4 -10.83 -33.42 27.59
N ASP A 5 -11.89 -32.60 27.58
CA ASP A 5 -12.02 -31.46 26.65
C ASP A 5 -11.31 -30.19 27.16
N CYS A 6 -10.91 -30.15 28.44
CA CYS A 6 -10.28 -28.98 29.03
C CYS A 6 -8.76 -28.90 28.74
N LEU A 7 -8.10 -30.05 28.48
CA LEU A 7 -6.67 -30.09 28.19
C LEU A 7 -6.31 -29.66 26.75
N CYS A 8 -7.25 -29.72 25.80
CA CYS A 8 -6.96 -29.33 24.41
C CYS A 8 -6.93 -27.81 24.21
N SER A 9 -7.78 -27.03 24.91
CA SER A 9 -7.73 -25.55 24.88
C SER A 9 -6.46 -25.01 25.54
N ALA A 10 -6.10 -25.54 26.71
CA ALA A 10 -4.91 -25.10 27.46
C ALA A 10 -3.60 -25.44 26.74
N ARG A 11 -3.55 -26.52 25.94
CA ARG A 11 -2.41 -26.85 25.09
C ARG A 11 -2.21 -25.82 23.96
N ASN A 12 -3.29 -25.43 23.27
CA ASN A 12 -3.22 -24.40 22.23
C ASN A 12 -2.84 -23.02 22.81
N GLU A 13 -3.38 -22.64 23.97
CA GLU A 13 -3.06 -21.36 24.61
C GLU A 13 -1.58 -21.24 25.03
N GLN A 14 -0.99 -22.36 25.46
CA GLN A 14 0.42 -22.40 25.83
C GLN A 14 1.34 -22.33 24.61
N GLU A 15 0.98 -23.01 23.52
CA GLU A 15 1.66 -22.94 22.24
C GLU A 15 1.59 -21.51 21.65
N GLU A 16 0.42 -20.87 21.66
CA GLU A 16 0.25 -19.47 21.25
C GLU A 16 1.07 -18.49 22.10
N LEU A 17 1.18 -18.74 23.41
CA LEU A 17 1.98 -17.90 24.30
C LEU A 17 3.47 -18.03 24.01
N GLU A 18 3.92 -19.24 23.69
CA GLU A 18 5.30 -19.54 23.31
C GLU A 18 5.63 -18.93 21.94
N GLU A 19 4.72 -19.02 20.97
CA GLU A 19 4.82 -18.34 19.68
C GLU A 19 4.87 -16.81 19.83
N LYS A 20 4.04 -16.22 20.70
CA LYS A 20 4.08 -14.78 21.00
C LYS A 20 5.41 -14.37 21.62
N ARG A 21 5.98 -15.20 22.51
CA ARG A 21 7.30 -14.96 23.10
C ARG A 21 8.40 -15.01 22.04
N GLU A 22 8.37 -16.01 21.17
CA GLU A 22 9.34 -16.14 20.08
C GLU A 22 9.20 -15.01 19.05
N LEU A 23 7.98 -14.61 18.72
CA LEU A 23 7.72 -13.46 17.85
C LEU A 23 8.25 -12.16 18.46
N LYS A 24 8.03 -11.95 19.76
CA LYS A 24 8.53 -10.79 20.50
C LYS A 24 10.07 -10.76 20.54
N LYS A 25 10.72 -11.90 20.82
CA LYS A 25 12.19 -12.02 20.78
C LYS A 25 12.73 -11.71 19.39
N ARG A 26 12.13 -12.29 18.34
CA ARG A 26 12.51 -12.06 16.94
C ARG A 26 12.35 -10.59 16.56
N LEU A 27 11.25 -9.97 16.97
CA LEU A 27 11.00 -8.56 16.74
C LEU A 27 12.04 -7.67 17.43
N SER A 28 12.31 -7.89 18.72
CA SER A 28 13.32 -7.13 19.46
C SER A 28 14.69 -7.19 18.81
N ARG A 29 15.12 -8.38 18.34
CA ARG A 29 16.38 -8.56 17.63
C ARG A 29 16.42 -7.80 16.29
N LYS A 30 15.32 -7.80 15.54
CA LYS A 30 15.22 -7.04 14.28
C LYS A 30 15.23 -5.53 14.51
N LEU A 31 14.60 -5.06 15.59
CA LEU A 31 14.57 -3.64 15.94
C LEU A 31 15.92 -3.14 16.44
N SER A 32 16.69 -3.97 17.16
CA SER A 32 18.03 -3.61 17.64
C SER A 32 19.10 -3.58 16.53
N GLN A 33 18.87 -4.28 15.42
CA GLN A 33 19.76 -4.34 14.26
C GLN A 33 19.26 -3.44 13.11
N ARG A 34 18.38 -2.48 13.42
CA ARG A 34 17.80 -1.62 12.40
C ARG A 34 18.88 -0.66 11.87
N PRO A 35 19.14 -0.64 10.56
CA PRO A 35 20.10 0.29 9.98
C PRO A 35 19.62 1.74 10.13
N THR A 36 20.57 2.66 10.21
CA THR A 36 20.27 4.09 10.29
C THR A 36 19.75 4.62 8.95
N VAL A 37 19.10 5.78 8.99
CA VAL A 37 18.59 6.45 7.78
C VAL A 37 19.74 6.80 6.82
N GLU A 38 20.92 7.14 7.36
CA GLU A 38 22.10 7.47 6.56
C GLU A 38 22.65 6.25 5.81
N GLU A 39 22.75 5.09 6.48
CA GLU A 39 23.17 3.82 5.85
C GLU A 39 22.22 3.39 4.72
N LEU A 40 20.91 3.61 4.90
CA LEU A 40 19.92 3.32 3.86
C LEU A 40 19.99 4.30 2.66
N ARG A 41 20.46 5.54 2.88
CA ARG A 41 20.77 6.52 1.84
C ARG A 41 22.04 6.13 1.07
N GLU A 42 23.08 5.67 1.78
CA GLU A 42 24.32 5.17 1.18
C GLU A 42 24.09 3.90 0.34
N ALA A 43 23.28 2.97 0.84
CA ALA A 43 22.88 1.76 0.14
C ALA A 43 21.93 2.01 -1.06
N LYS A 44 21.55 3.27 -1.34
CA LYS A 44 20.60 3.68 -2.40
C LYS A 44 19.24 2.98 -2.35
N ILE A 45 18.86 2.44 -1.19
CA ILE A 45 17.54 1.81 -0.97
C ILE A 45 16.48 2.89 -0.78
N LEU A 46 16.83 3.96 -0.06
CA LEU A 46 16.01 5.16 0.00
C LEU A 46 16.27 5.98 -1.27
N ILE A 47 15.32 5.99 -2.20
CA ILE A 47 15.31 6.94 -3.32
C ILE A 47 15.29 8.32 -2.68
N ARG A 48 16.35 9.10 -2.91
CA ARG A 48 16.56 10.40 -2.27
C ARG A 48 15.37 11.31 -2.59
N PHE A 49 14.57 11.62 -1.58
CA PHE A 49 13.63 12.74 -1.65
C PHE A 49 14.40 14.02 -1.29
N SER A 50 14.23 15.07 -2.08
CA SER A 50 14.76 16.39 -1.73
C SER A 50 13.88 16.98 -0.64
N ASP A 51 14.48 17.40 0.49
CA ASP A 51 13.76 18.08 1.57
C ASP A 51 13.30 19.49 1.15
N TYR A 52 13.89 20.02 0.07
CA TYR A 52 13.55 21.31 -0.53
C TYR A 52 12.97 21.08 -1.92
N VAL A 53 11.74 21.55 -2.13
CA VAL A 53 11.05 21.55 -3.41
C VAL A 53 10.85 23.00 -3.84
N GLU A 54 11.31 23.34 -5.04
CA GLU A 54 11.08 24.67 -5.60
C GLU A 54 9.61 24.82 -5.99
N VAL A 55 9.01 25.93 -5.56
CA VAL A 55 7.64 26.31 -5.93
C VAL A 55 7.73 27.50 -6.86
N ALA A 56 7.13 27.39 -8.04
CA ALA A 56 6.99 28.48 -8.99
C ALA A 56 5.50 28.83 -9.15
N GLU A 57 5.23 30.10 -9.44
CA GLU A 57 3.87 30.55 -9.73
C GLU A 57 3.37 29.94 -11.05
N ALA A 58 2.19 29.33 -11.00
CA ALA A 58 1.52 28.85 -12.20
C ALA A 58 0.88 30.02 -12.95
N GLN A 59 0.75 29.92 -14.27
CA GLN A 59 0.04 30.97 -15.02
C GLN A 59 -1.46 30.96 -14.66
N ASP A 60 -2.01 32.14 -14.39
CA ASP A 60 -3.43 32.35 -14.13
C ASP A 60 -4.18 32.67 -15.43
N TYR A 61 -4.51 31.62 -16.18
CA TYR A 61 -5.37 31.71 -17.36
C TYR A 61 -6.52 30.71 -17.28
N ASP A 62 -7.57 30.95 -18.07
CA ASP A 62 -8.71 30.03 -18.13
C ASP A 62 -8.29 28.70 -18.77
N ARG A 63 -8.26 27.63 -17.96
CA ARG A 63 -7.94 26.26 -18.37
C ARG A 63 -9.18 25.44 -18.75
N ARG A 64 -10.35 26.07 -18.84
CA ARG A 64 -11.60 25.38 -19.16
C ARG A 64 -11.56 24.91 -20.62
N ALA A 65 -11.74 23.61 -20.80
CA ALA A 65 -11.96 22.98 -22.10
C ALA A 65 -13.30 22.24 -22.08
N ASP A 66 -13.93 22.13 -23.25
CA ASP A 66 -15.11 21.27 -23.38
C ASP A 66 -14.72 19.81 -23.10
N LYS A 67 -15.67 19.05 -22.55
CA LYS A 67 -15.52 17.63 -22.25
C LYS A 67 -16.37 16.83 -23.25
N PRO A 68 -15.92 16.68 -24.51
CA PRO A 68 -16.75 16.09 -25.55
C PRO A 68 -17.17 14.65 -25.22
N TRP A 69 -16.36 13.92 -24.45
CA TRP A 69 -16.66 12.57 -23.97
C TRP A 69 -17.94 12.48 -23.13
N THR A 70 -18.39 13.58 -22.51
CA THR A 70 -19.63 13.60 -21.72
C THR A 70 -20.88 13.54 -22.59
N ARG A 71 -20.78 13.87 -23.89
CA ARG A 71 -21.90 13.88 -24.84
C ARG A 71 -22.03 12.58 -25.65
N LEU A 72 -21.19 11.57 -25.41
CA LEU A 72 -21.21 10.32 -26.16
C LEU A 72 -22.40 9.42 -25.76
N THR A 73 -23.24 9.12 -26.74
CA THR A 73 -24.32 8.13 -26.63
C THR A 73 -23.80 6.70 -26.70
N ALA A 74 -24.66 5.71 -26.41
CA ALA A 74 -24.30 4.29 -26.56
C ALA A 74 -23.97 3.94 -28.02
N ALA A 75 -24.69 4.54 -28.98
CA ALA A 75 -24.42 4.39 -30.41
C ALA A 75 -23.05 4.98 -30.80
N ASP A 76 -22.70 6.17 -30.29
CA ASP A 76 -21.39 6.80 -30.58
C ASP A 76 -20.23 5.95 -30.07
N LYS A 77 -20.40 5.31 -28.90
CA LYS A 77 -19.41 4.39 -28.34
C LYS A 77 -19.29 3.13 -29.19
N VAL A 78 -20.41 2.56 -29.63
CA VAL A 78 -20.41 1.39 -30.53
C VAL A 78 -19.77 1.77 -31.87
N HIS A 79 -20.09 2.91 -32.45
CA HIS A 79 -19.53 3.39 -33.72
C HIS A 79 -18.00 3.56 -33.66
N LEU A 80 -17.47 4.09 -32.55
CA LEU A 80 -16.02 4.23 -32.34
C LEU A 80 -15.29 2.88 -32.35
N HIS A 81 -15.93 1.82 -31.85
CA HIS A 81 -15.35 0.48 -31.75
C HIS A 81 -15.73 -0.46 -32.91
N HIS A 82 -16.88 -0.23 -33.53
CA HIS A 82 -17.49 -1.01 -34.61
C HIS A 82 -18.18 -0.05 -35.61
N PRO A 83 -17.41 0.61 -36.50
CA PRO A 83 -17.94 1.58 -37.44
C PRO A 83 -18.87 0.97 -38.50
N GLU A 84 -18.76 -0.34 -38.72
CA GLU A 84 -19.58 -1.13 -39.66
C GLU A 84 -20.99 -1.46 -39.14
N LEU A 85 -21.31 -1.14 -37.88
CA LEU A 85 -22.60 -1.47 -37.25
C LEU A 85 -23.62 -0.31 -37.28
N LEU A 86 -23.49 0.65 -38.19
CA LEU A 86 -24.41 1.78 -38.39
C LEU A 86 -24.71 2.05 -39.87
#